data_AF-A0A3D9U9V5-F1
#
_entry.id   AF-A0A3D9U9V5-F1
#
_cell.length_a   1.000
_cell.length_b   1.000
_cell.length_c   1.000
_cell.angle_alpha   90.00
_cell.angle_beta   90.00
_cell.angle_gamma   90.00
#
_symmetry.space_group_name_H-M   'P 1'
#
loop_
_entity.id
_entity.type
_entity.pdbx_description
1 polymer ?
#
loop_
_entity_poly.entity_id
_entity_poly.type
_entity_poly.pdbx_seq_one_letter_code
_entity_poly.pdbx_strand_id
1 'polypeptide(L)'
;MNFLAHLHLAALSESPLLGNLMADFVRGSPEGLFSTDIVSGIRLHRRIDSLTDNHPLVIEARTLFRSEYRRVAPITLDITWDHFLSRHWNKLEKNYSLPEFVHLAHHQIKPHLGSTPEKFQELNQYLWSQNLLIRYADLTCIANVLQSMARRRPKLSALAGSYQDIENHYSDFEALFWQFYPEMMVLAADKCLLE
;
A
#
# COMPACT_ATOMS: atom_id res chain seq x y z
N MET A 1 1.09 4.69 -1.92
CA MET A 1 1.55 3.27 -1.83
C MET A 1 0.32 2.40 -1.58
N ASN A 2 0.43 1.07 -1.46
CA ASN A 2 -0.74 0.23 -1.11
C ASN A 2 -0.58 -0.40 0.30
N PHE A 3 -1.45 -1.34 0.65
CA PHE A 3 -1.65 -1.83 2.01
C PHE A 3 -0.40 -2.33 2.76
N LEU A 4 0.47 -3.15 2.13
CA LEU A 4 1.64 -3.72 2.81
C LEU A 4 2.63 -2.62 3.19
N ALA A 5 2.93 -1.73 2.25
CA ALA A 5 3.84 -0.63 2.50
C ALA A 5 3.31 0.33 3.57
N HIS A 6 2.01 0.65 3.55
CA HIS A 6 1.37 1.45 4.58
C HIS A 6 1.50 0.82 5.98
N LEU A 7 1.19 -0.47 6.11
CA LEU A 7 1.36 -1.19 7.37
C LEU A 7 2.82 -1.21 7.84
N HIS A 8 3.76 -1.48 6.92
CA HIS A 8 5.18 -1.57 7.25
C HIS A 8 5.75 -0.22 7.71
N LEU A 9 5.49 0.87 6.95
CA LEU A 9 5.95 2.21 7.34
C LEU A 9 5.28 2.70 8.63
N ALA A 10 4.01 2.35 8.87
CA ALA A 10 3.35 2.62 10.14
C ALA A 10 3.99 1.87 11.31
N ALA A 11 4.34 0.59 11.11
CA ALA A 11 5.04 -0.19 12.13
C ALA A 11 6.43 0.40 12.46
N LEU A 12 7.20 0.79 11.44
CA LEU A 12 8.50 1.46 11.63
C LEU A 12 8.38 2.80 12.36
N SER A 13 7.28 3.53 12.13
CA SER A 13 7.01 4.80 12.80
C SER A 13 6.34 4.64 14.18
N GLU A 14 6.13 3.41 14.65
CA GLU A 14 5.36 3.07 15.86
C GLU A 14 3.93 3.67 15.86
N SER A 15 3.33 3.80 14.67
CA SER A 15 2.01 4.37 14.48
C SER A 15 0.92 3.29 14.50
N PRO A 16 -0.31 3.62 14.94
CA PRO A 16 -1.42 2.67 14.96
C PRO A 16 -1.78 2.11 13.58
N LEU A 17 -1.62 0.79 13.41
CA LEU A 17 -1.85 0.10 12.15
C LEU A 17 -3.31 0.15 11.67
N LEU A 18 -4.25 0.07 12.62
CA LEU A 18 -5.69 0.12 12.32
C LEU A 18 -6.07 1.42 11.63
N GLY A 19 -5.70 2.56 12.22
CA GLY A 19 -5.99 3.87 11.64
C GLY A 19 -5.34 4.04 10.28
N ASN A 20 -4.10 3.57 10.14
CA ASN A 20 -3.35 3.66 8.89
C ASN A 20 -4.00 2.85 7.76
N LEU A 21 -4.38 1.59 8.00
CA LEU A 21 -5.02 0.77 6.98
C LEU A 21 -6.46 1.21 6.66
N MET A 22 -7.16 1.84 7.61
CA MET A 22 -8.54 2.28 7.46
C MET A 22 -8.69 3.63 6.73
N ALA A 23 -7.60 4.37 6.51
CA ALA A 23 -7.64 5.76 6.05
C ALA A 23 -8.47 6.01 4.79
N ASP A 24 -8.35 5.15 3.77
CA ASP A 24 -9.12 5.21 2.52
C ASP A 24 -10.65 5.09 2.70
N PHE A 25 -11.08 4.56 3.84
CA PHE A 25 -12.49 4.35 4.19
C PHE A 25 -13.05 5.50 5.03
N VAL A 26 -12.21 6.49 5.39
CA VAL A 26 -12.60 7.66 6.16
C VAL A 26 -12.50 8.91 5.29
N ARG A 27 -13.65 9.52 4.99
CA ARG A 27 -13.73 10.77 4.22
C ARG A 27 -13.60 11.98 5.14
N GLY A 28 -12.85 12.98 4.70
CA GLY A 28 -12.71 14.24 5.42
C GLY A 28 -11.91 14.13 6.73
N SER A 29 -12.26 14.98 7.69
CA SER A 29 -11.61 15.08 9.00
C SER A 29 -12.01 13.89 9.89
N PRO A 30 -11.05 13.06 10.39
CA PRO A 30 -11.34 11.97 11.32
C PRO A 30 -11.53 12.43 12.78
N GLU A 31 -11.23 13.70 13.09
CA GLU A 31 -11.29 14.26 14.43
C GLU A 31 -12.71 14.22 15.01
N GLY A 32 -12.83 13.78 16.28
CA GLY A 32 -14.11 13.65 16.97
C GLY A 32 -14.95 12.43 16.53
N LEU A 33 -14.58 11.77 15.43
CA LEU A 33 -15.23 10.54 14.96
C LEU A 33 -14.53 9.27 15.45
N PHE A 34 -13.22 9.35 15.68
CA PHE A 34 -12.39 8.22 16.09
C PHE A 34 -11.48 8.59 17.27
N SER A 35 -10.89 7.58 17.92
CA SER A 35 -9.88 7.77 18.96
C SER A 35 -8.64 8.48 18.41
N THR A 36 -7.86 9.10 19.29
CA THR A 36 -6.60 9.77 18.94
C THR A 36 -5.63 8.88 18.16
N ASP A 37 -5.58 7.59 18.53
CA ASP A 37 -4.71 6.60 17.89
C ASP A 37 -5.17 6.27 16.45
N ILE A 38 -6.47 6.13 16.24
CA ILE A 38 -7.00 5.92 14.90
C ILE A 38 -6.76 7.17 14.04
N VAL A 39 -7.00 8.36 14.60
CA VAL A 39 -6.76 9.64 13.92
C VAL A 39 -5.28 9.77 13.52
N SER A 40 -4.33 9.45 14.41
CA SER A 40 -2.90 9.53 14.09
C SER A 40 -2.51 8.56 12.98
N GLY A 41 -3.02 7.32 13.01
CA GLY A 41 -2.82 6.35 11.93
C GLY A 41 -3.35 6.84 10.58
N ILE A 42 -4.56 7.41 10.55
CA ILE A 42 -5.18 7.96 9.33
C ILE A 42 -4.33 9.12 8.78
N ARG A 43 -3.85 10.01 9.65
CA ARG A 43 -3.00 11.13 9.25
C ARG A 43 -1.68 10.64 8.66
N LEU A 44 -1.05 9.64 9.27
CA LEU A 44 0.18 9.05 8.74
C LEU A 44 -0.02 8.44 7.35
N HIS A 45 -1.11 7.71 7.12
CA HIS A 45 -1.41 7.15 5.79
C HIS A 45 -1.47 8.25 4.73
N ARG A 46 -2.25 9.31 4.98
CA ARG A 46 -2.40 10.44 4.07
C ARG A 46 -1.07 11.18 3.84
N ARG A 47 -0.21 11.24 4.87
CA ARG A 47 1.14 11.80 4.77
C ARG A 47 2.04 10.96 3.86
N ILE A 48 2.02 9.63 4.02
CA ILE A 48 2.75 8.69 3.14
C ILE A 48 2.29 8.85 1.69
N ASP A 49 0.99 8.94 1.43
CA ASP A 49 0.47 9.15 0.08
C ASP A 49 0.92 10.48 -0.50
N SER A 50 0.77 11.56 0.26
CA SER A 50 1.19 12.89 -0.18
C SER A 50 2.68 12.94 -0.51
N LEU A 51 3.54 12.29 0.29
CA LEU A 51 4.97 12.22 0.01
C LEU A 51 5.27 11.36 -1.23
N THR A 52 4.64 10.19 -1.32
CA THR A 52 4.81 9.25 -2.44
C THR A 52 4.38 9.88 -3.77
N ASP A 53 3.20 10.50 -3.81
CA ASP A 53 2.62 11.09 -5.03
C ASP A 53 3.45 12.25 -5.59
N ASN A 54 4.19 12.95 -4.73
CA ASN A 54 5.05 14.05 -5.10
C ASN A 54 6.54 13.66 -5.21
N HIS A 55 6.88 12.38 -4.97
CA HIS A 55 8.26 11.94 -5.00
C HIS A 55 8.81 11.95 -6.44
N PRO A 56 10.00 12.53 -6.70
CA PRO A 56 10.56 12.61 -8.06
C PRO A 56 10.65 11.25 -8.77
N LEU A 57 11.10 10.20 -8.07
CA LEU A 57 11.18 8.84 -8.61
C LEU A 57 9.81 8.21 -8.91
N VAL A 58 8.76 8.56 -8.17
CA VAL A 58 7.40 8.08 -8.44
C VAL A 58 6.83 8.83 -9.65
N ILE A 59 7.10 10.12 -9.76
CA ILE A 59 6.76 10.92 -10.95
C ILE A 59 7.45 10.35 -12.19
N GLU A 60 8.73 9.99 -12.09
CA GLU A 60 9.49 9.32 -13.16
C GLU A 60 8.87 7.97 -13.52
N ALA A 61 8.58 7.12 -12.52
CA ALA A 61 7.94 5.82 -12.73
C ALA A 61 6.62 5.92 -13.51
N ARG A 62 5.83 6.97 -13.27
CA ARG A 62 4.57 7.20 -14.02
C ARG A 62 4.78 7.41 -15.52
N THR A 63 5.96 7.84 -15.94
CA THR A 63 6.29 8.07 -17.36
C THR A 63 6.54 6.78 -18.14
N LEU A 64 6.84 5.67 -17.44
CA LEU A 64 7.03 4.34 -18.02
C LEU A 64 5.72 3.72 -18.51
N PHE A 65 4.57 4.25 -18.06
CA PHE A 65 3.27 3.79 -18.53
C PHE A 65 2.93 4.38 -19.92
N ARG A 66 2.37 3.54 -20.79
CA ARG A 66 1.83 4.00 -22.07
C ARG A 66 0.73 5.03 -21.86
N SER A 67 0.55 5.91 -22.85
CA SER A 67 -0.34 7.08 -22.75
C SER A 67 -1.77 6.77 -22.31
N GLU A 68 -2.32 5.65 -22.79
CA GLU A 68 -3.66 5.16 -22.48
C GLU A 68 -3.81 4.67 -21.03
N TYR A 69 -2.72 4.30 -20.36
CA TYR A 69 -2.70 3.80 -18.98
C TYR A 69 -2.21 4.84 -17.96
N ARG A 70 -1.65 5.98 -18.39
CA ARG A 70 -1.14 7.04 -17.48
C ARG A 70 -2.15 7.51 -16.43
N ARG A 71 -3.45 7.51 -16.75
CA ARG A 71 -4.51 7.90 -15.79
C ARG A 71 -4.62 6.94 -14.61
N VAL A 72 -4.35 5.65 -14.83
CA VAL A 72 -4.41 4.61 -13.80
C VAL A 72 -3.02 4.20 -13.28
N ALA A 73 -1.97 4.84 -13.79
CA ALA A 73 -0.59 4.61 -13.37
C ALA A 73 -0.39 4.77 -11.86
N PRO A 74 -0.93 5.79 -11.15
CA PRO A 74 -0.73 5.91 -9.70
C PRO A 74 -1.23 4.66 -8.94
N ILE A 75 -2.46 4.23 -9.23
CA ILE A 75 -3.06 3.05 -8.60
C ILE A 75 -2.26 1.77 -8.94
N THR A 76 -1.78 1.68 -10.17
CA THR A 76 -1.00 0.52 -10.61
C THR A 76 0.35 0.49 -9.88
N LEU A 77 1.02 1.64 -9.77
CA LEU A 77 2.28 1.80 -9.06
C LEU A 77 2.17 1.48 -7.58
N ASP A 78 1.09 1.89 -6.91
CA ASP A 78 0.87 1.56 -5.50
C ASP A 78 0.91 0.06 -5.25
N ILE A 79 0.27 -0.72 -6.13
CA ILE A 79 0.28 -2.19 -6.08
C ILE A 79 1.65 -2.75 -6.48
N THR A 80 2.34 -2.14 -7.45
CA THR A 80 3.69 -2.54 -7.86
C THR A 80 4.73 -2.33 -6.76
N TRP A 81 4.64 -1.26 -5.97
CA TRP A 81 5.53 -1.06 -4.81
C TRP A 81 5.34 -2.13 -3.75
N ASP A 82 4.08 -2.49 -3.47
CA ASP A 82 3.74 -3.60 -2.59
C ASP A 82 4.23 -4.95 -3.12
N HIS A 83 4.22 -5.16 -4.44
CA HIS A 83 4.82 -6.33 -5.09
C HIS A 83 6.31 -6.44 -4.77
N PHE A 84 7.09 -5.39 -5.04
CA PHE A 84 8.53 -5.40 -4.78
C PHE A 84 8.85 -5.53 -3.28
N LEU A 85 8.08 -4.85 -2.42
CA LEU A 85 8.21 -4.99 -0.97
C LEU A 85 7.98 -6.42 -0.51
N SER A 86 6.89 -7.05 -0.97
CA SER A 86 6.56 -8.44 -0.65
C SER A 86 7.65 -9.40 -1.18
N ARG A 87 8.10 -9.17 -2.42
CA ARG A 87 9.10 -9.99 -3.11
C ARG A 87 10.50 -9.91 -2.50
N HIS A 88 10.89 -8.74 -1.97
CA HIS A 88 12.20 -8.45 -1.42
C HIS A 88 12.23 -8.31 0.09
N TRP A 89 11.14 -8.69 0.78
CA TRP A 89 10.96 -8.49 2.21
C TRP A 89 12.20 -8.81 3.04
N ASN A 90 12.80 -9.99 2.86
CA ASN A 90 13.95 -10.46 3.63
C ASN A 90 15.22 -9.61 3.48
N LYS A 91 15.28 -8.73 2.47
CA LYS A 91 16.38 -7.77 2.28
C LYS A 91 16.11 -6.43 2.98
N LEU A 92 14.84 -6.09 3.16
CA LEU A 92 14.39 -4.80 3.71
C LEU A 92 14.14 -4.90 5.22
N GLU A 93 13.49 -5.97 5.66
CA GLU A 93 13.16 -6.24 7.05
C GLU A 93 13.96 -7.46 7.56
N LYS A 94 14.56 -7.30 8.74
CA LYS A 94 15.47 -8.29 9.35
C LYS A 94 14.90 -8.91 10.61
N ASN A 95 13.93 -8.27 11.25
CA ASN A 95 13.43 -8.66 12.56
C ASN A 95 12.33 -9.73 12.46
N TYR A 96 11.54 -9.71 11.39
CA TYR A 96 10.45 -10.66 11.17
C TYR A 96 10.28 -10.99 9.69
N SER A 97 9.90 -12.23 9.41
CA SER A 97 9.47 -12.65 8.08
C SER A 97 8.14 -11.98 7.70
N LEU A 98 7.84 -11.92 6.40
CA LEU A 98 6.60 -11.32 5.91
C LEU A 98 5.34 -12.01 6.50
N PRO A 99 5.26 -13.35 6.61
CA PRO A 99 4.12 -13.98 7.27
C PRO A 99 3.96 -13.59 8.75
N GLU A 100 5.05 -13.47 9.49
CA GLU A 100 5.03 -13.04 10.90
C GLU A 100 4.52 -11.60 11.02
N PHE A 101 4.98 -10.71 10.15
CA PHE A 101 4.51 -9.32 10.11
C PHE A 101 3.02 -9.22 9.79
N VAL A 102 2.57 -9.93 8.75
CA VAL A 102 1.16 -9.95 8.35
C VAL A 102 0.28 -10.51 9.47
N HIS A 103 0.76 -11.54 10.19
CA HIS A 103 0.08 -12.09 11.35
C HIS A 103 -0.02 -11.06 12.49
N LEU A 104 1.07 -10.37 12.81
CA LEU A 104 1.11 -9.32 13.82
C LEU A 104 0.14 -8.18 13.49
N ALA A 105 0.17 -7.68 12.25
CA ALA A 105 -0.71 -6.62 11.79
C ALA A 105 -2.19 -7.04 11.90
N HIS A 106 -2.52 -8.24 11.44
CA HIS A 106 -3.87 -8.77 11.54
C HIS A 106 -4.31 -8.92 13.01
N HIS A 107 -3.45 -9.41 13.91
CA HIS A 107 -3.76 -9.57 15.32
C HIS A 107 -4.04 -8.24 16.01
N GLN A 108 -3.35 -7.15 15.63
CA GLN A 108 -3.61 -5.81 16.16
C GLN A 108 -4.93 -5.21 15.63
N ILE A 109 -5.27 -5.49 14.37
CA ILE A 109 -6.44 -4.89 13.71
C ILE A 109 -7.74 -5.62 14.06
N LYS A 110 -7.72 -6.96 14.06
CA LYS A 110 -8.91 -7.82 14.18
C LYS A 110 -9.81 -7.50 15.38
N PRO A 111 -9.31 -7.26 16.61
CA PRO A 111 -10.15 -7.00 17.78
C PRO A 111 -11.04 -5.76 17.63
N HIS A 112 -10.64 -4.81 16.79
CA HIS A 112 -11.31 -3.52 16.63
C HIS A 112 -12.16 -3.43 15.35
N LEU A 113 -12.17 -4.46 14.50
CA LEU A 113 -12.87 -4.40 13.21
C LEU A 113 -14.37 -4.12 13.33
N GLY A 114 -15.03 -4.62 14.39
CA GLY A 114 -16.48 -4.48 14.55
C GLY A 114 -16.98 -3.02 14.66
N SER A 115 -16.12 -2.07 15.05
CA SER A 115 -16.45 -0.65 15.16
C SER A 115 -16.00 0.19 13.96
N THR A 116 -15.51 -0.44 12.90
CA THR A 116 -14.99 0.24 11.70
C THR A 116 -16.05 0.32 10.58
N PRO A 117 -15.86 1.16 9.55
CA PRO A 117 -16.77 1.21 8.40
C PRO A 117 -16.93 -0.15 7.72
N GLU A 118 -18.16 -0.49 7.30
CA GLU A 118 -18.50 -1.79 6.70
C GLU A 118 -17.59 -2.20 5.53
N LYS A 119 -17.31 -1.26 4.62
CA LYS A 119 -16.40 -1.50 3.48
C LYS A 119 -14.96 -1.84 3.90
N PHE A 120 -14.51 -1.33 5.04
CA PHE A 120 -13.21 -1.70 5.59
C PHE A 120 -13.24 -3.12 6.16
N GLN A 121 -14.33 -3.50 6.81
CA GLN A 121 -14.53 -4.88 7.28
C GLN A 121 -14.53 -5.88 6.11
N GLU A 122 -15.22 -5.55 5.00
CA GLU A 122 -15.21 -6.34 3.77
C GLU A 122 -13.80 -6.49 3.18
N LEU A 123 -13.02 -5.39 3.13
CA LEU A 123 -11.62 -5.44 2.69
C LEU A 123 -10.82 -6.42 3.56
N ASN A 124 -10.93 -6.32 4.89
CA ASN A 124 -10.18 -7.15 5.83
C ASN A 124 -10.50 -8.64 5.66
N GLN A 125 -11.77 -9.01 5.43
CA GLN A 125 -12.14 -10.41 5.16
C GLN A 125 -11.37 -10.97 3.96
N TYR A 126 -11.24 -10.21 2.88
CA TYR A 126 -10.50 -10.62 1.70
C TYR A 126 -8.97 -10.58 1.92
N LEU A 127 -8.46 -9.49 2.47
CA LEU A 127 -7.02 -9.22 2.66
C LEU A 127 -6.33 -10.35 3.43
N TRP A 128 -6.91 -10.72 4.58
CA TRP A 128 -6.33 -11.72 5.47
C TRP A 128 -6.61 -13.15 5.02
N SER A 129 -7.84 -13.47 4.61
CA SER A 129 -8.20 -14.86 4.22
C SER A 129 -7.42 -15.35 2.99
N GLN A 130 -7.03 -14.44 2.10
CA GLN A 130 -6.28 -14.77 0.90
C GLN A 130 -4.76 -14.67 1.07
N ASN A 131 -4.28 -14.31 2.27
CA ASN A 131 -2.88 -13.95 2.49
C ASN A 131 -2.36 -12.95 1.43
N LEU A 132 -3.20 -11.98 1.07
CA LEU A 132 -3.00 -11.19 -0.15
C LEU A 132 -1.66 -10.45 -0.14
N LEU A 133 -1.29 -9.86 0.99
CA LEU A 133 -0.02 -9.14 1.16
C LEU A 133 1.22 -10.02 0.94
N ILE A 134 1.13 -11.30 1.32
CA ILE A 134 2.19 -12.29 1.09
C ILE A 134 2.24 -12.68 -0.38
N ARG A 135 1.06 -12.86 -0.99
CA ARG A 135 0.94 -13.26 -2.40
C ARG A 135 1.31 -12.16 -3.38
N TYR A 136 1.38 -10.91 -2.94
CA TYR A 136 1.90 -9.82 -3.77
C TYR A 136 3.30 -10.10 -4.32
N ALA A 137 4.12 -10.96 -3.71
CA ALA A 137 5.39 -11.40 -4.29
C ALA A 137 5.28 -12.10 -5.66
N ASP A 138 4.09 -12.59 -6.03
CA ASP A 138 3.80 -13.21 -7.34
C ASP A 138 3.17 -12.20 -8.29
N LEU A 139 3.80 -11.98 -9.45
CA LEU A 139 3.33 -11.04 -10.47
C LEU A 139 1.95 -11.44 -11.04
N THR A 140 1.64 -12.74 -11.06
CA THR A 140 0.30 -13.25 -11.44
C THR A 140 -0.77 -12.78 -10.44
N CYS A 141 -0.42 -12.65 -9.15
CA CYS A 141 -1.32 -12.09 -8.16
C CYS A 141 -1.65 -10.63 -8.49
N ILE A 142 -0.64 -9.84 -8.88
CA ILE A 142 -0.78 -8.44 -9.27
C ILE A 142 -1.73 -8.28 -10.46
N ALA A 143 -1.53 -9.08 -11.52
CA ALA A 143 -2.42 -9.11 -12.68
C ALA A 143 -3.89 -9.37 -12.29
N ASN A 144 -4.11 -10.36 -11.42
CA ASN A 144 -5.44 -10.74 -10.95
C ASN A 144 -6.10 -9.63 -10.11
N VAL A 145 -5.34 -8.93 -9.26
CA VAL A 145 -5.84 -7.80 -8.48
C VAL A 145 -6.26 -6.65 -9.38
N LEU A 146 -5.40 -6.24 -10.31
CA LEU A 146 -5.67 -5.17 -11.26
C LEU A 146 -6.91 -5.48 -12.13
N GLN A 147 -7.00 -6.72 -12.64
CA GLN A 147 -8.16 -7.17 -13.40
C GLN A 147 -9.44 -7.16 -12.56
N SER A 148 -9.37 -7.62 -11.30
CA SER A 148 -10.51 -7.61 -10.38
C SER A 148 -10.97 -6.20 -10.02
N MET A 149 -10.05 -5.23 -9.91
CA MET A 149 -10.38 -3.82 -9.72
C MET A 149 -11.04 -3.21 -10.95
N ALA A 150 -10.51 -3.48 -12.14
CA ALA A 150 -11.07 -3.04 -13.42
C ALA A 150 -12.51 -3.52 -13.62
N ARG A 151 -12.79 -4.80 -13.31
CA ARG A 151 -14.14 -5.39 -13.41
C ARG A 151 -15.15 -4.73 -12.47
N ARG A 152 -14.73 -4.39 -11.24
CA ARG A 152 -15.61 -3.80 -10.22
C ARG A 152 -15.88 -2.32 -10.44
N ARG A 153 -15.01 -1.60 -11.16
CA ARG A 153 -15.10 -0.15 -11.35
C ARG A 153 -14.93 0.21 -12.84
N PRO A 154 -16.03 0.42 -13.60
CA PRO A 154 -15.95 0.73 -15.03
C PRO A 154 -15.05 1.93 -15.38
N LYS A 155 -14.98 2.94 -14.50
CA LYS A 155 -14.10 4.11 -14.66
C LYS A 155 -12.59 3.78 -14.60
N LEU A 156 -12.24 2.59 -14.11
CA LEU A 156 -10.87 2.09 -13.98
C LEU A 156 -10.64 0.85 -14.86
N SER A 157 -11.42 0.67 -15.92
CA SER A 157 -11.28 -0.47 -16.85
C SER A 157 -9.85 -0.61 -17.40
N ALA A 158 -9.16 0.51 -17.59
CA ALA A 158 -7.77 0.57 -18.05
C ALA A 158 -6.76 -0.13 -17.12
N LEU A 159 -7.09 -0.37 -15.84
CA LEU A 159 -6.21 -1.11 -14.92
C LEU A 159 -5.87 -2.51 -15.41
N ALA A 160 -6.77 -3.17 -16.14
CA ALA A 160 -6.50 -4.51 -16.65
C ALA A 160 -5.35 -4.52 -17.67
N GLY A 161 -5.19 -3.43 -18.44
CA GLY A 161 -4.15 -3.31 -19.46
C GLY A 161 -2.84 -2.70 -18.96
N SER A 162 -2.86 -1.98 -17.82
CA SER A 162 -1.65 -1.38 -17.24
C SER A 162 -0.64 -2.41 -16.72
N TYR A 163 -1.10 -3.64 -16.44
CA TYR A 163 -0.23 -4.74 -16.05
C TYR A 163 0.88 -5.02 -17.07
N GLN A 164 0.60 -4.90 -18.36
CA GLN A 164 1.61 -5.14 -19.40
C GLN A 164 2.77 -4.13 -19.34
N ASP A 165 2.52 -2.91 -18.85
CA ASP A 165 3.58 -1.91 -18.66
C ASP A 165 4.51 -2.31 -17.52
N ILE A 166 3.96 -2.95 -16.46
CA ILE A 166 4.78 -3.53 -15.38
C ILE A 166 5.71 -4.60 -15.96
N GLU A 167 5.21 -5.51 -16.79
CA GLU A 167 6.04 -6.57 -17.38
C GLU A 167 7.14 -6.01 -18.28
N ASN A 168 6.79 -5.05 -19.14
CA ASN A 168 7.73 -4.47 -20.10
C ASN A 168 8.84 -3.67 -19.41
N HIS A 169 8.54 -3.02 -18.29
CA HIS A 169 9.44 -2.14 -17.54
C HIS A 169 9.78 -2.68 -16.15
N TYR A 170 9.70 -4.01 -15.95
CA TYR A 170 9.81 -4.61 -14.62
C TYR A 170 11.13 -4.25 -13.92
N SER A 171 12.24 -4.34 -14.66
CA SER A 171 13.57 -3.98 -14.13
C SER A 171 13.71 -2.49 -13.83
N ASP A 172 13.07 -1.63 -14.63
CA ASP A 172 13.08 -0.18 -14.41
C ASP A 172 12.31 0.17 -13.14
N PHE A 173 11.11 -0.40 -12.95
CA PHE A 173 10.34 -0.22 -11.72
C PHE A 173 11.07 -0.78 -10.51
N GLU A 174 11.72 -1.95 -10.63
CA GLU A 174 12.51 -2.53 -9.55
C GLU A 174 13.68 -1.61 -9.13
N ALA A 175 14.38 -1.04 -10.11
CA ALA A 175 15.47 -0.10 -9.84
C ALA A 175 14.98 1.18 -9.16
N LEU A 176 13.82 1.71 -9.57
CA LEU A 176 13.19 2.87 -8.93
C LEU A 176 12.74 2.54 -7.51
N PHE A 177 12.16 1.35 -7.29
CA PHE A 177 11.76 0.87 -5.95
C PHE A 177 12.96 0.84 -4.99
N TRP A 178 14.11 0.31 -5.42
CA TRP A 178 15.30 0.22 -4.57
C TRP A 178 15.94 1.57 -4.22
N GLN A 179 15.67 2.60 -5.01
CA GLN A 179 16.06 3.98 -4.67
C GLN A 179 15.03 4.63 -3.75
N PHE A 180 13.75 4.49 -4.09
CA PHE A 180 12.64 5.17 -3.40
C PHE A 180 12.27 4.59 -2.04
N TYR A 181 12.01 3.27 -1.96
CA TYR A 181 11.40 2.69 -0.77
C TYR A 181 12.29 2.77 0.49
N PRO A 182 13.63 2.56 0.40
CA PRO A 182 14.51 2.76 1.55
C PRO A 182 14.50 4.18 2.11
N GLU A 183 14.34 5.21 1.27
CA GLU A 183 14.20 6.60 1.74
C GLU A 183 12.95 6.76 2.62
N MET A 184 11.82 6.17 2.19
CA MET A 184 10.59 6.18 2.97
C MET A 184 10.72 5.41 4.29
N MET A 185 11.47 4.30 4.30
CA MET A 185 11.76 3.56 5.53
C MET A 185 12.58 4.38 6.53
N VAL A 186 13.57 5.14 6.07
CA VAL A 186 14.37 6.04 6.93
C VAL A 186 13.47 7.12 7.52
N LEU A 187 12.66 7.80 6.70
CA LEU A 187 11.71 8.81 7.19
C LEU A 187 10.73 8.25 8.23
N ALA A 188 10.31 6.99 8.06
CA ALA A 188 9.43 6.30 9.02
C ALA A 188 10.15 6.00 10.33
N ALA A 189 11.34 5.39 10.27
CA ALA A 189 12.13 5.03 11.43
C ALA A 189 12.56 6.25 12.27
N ASP A 190 12.89 7.36 11.61
CA ASP A 190 13.27 8.62 12.26
C ASP A 190 12.04 9.42 12.74
N LYS A 191 10.82 8.89 12.53
CA LYS A 191 9.53 9.53 12.88
C LYS A 191 9.28 10.87 12.19
N CYS A 192 10.08 11.24 11.19
CA CYS A 192 9.87 12.42 10.35
C CYS A 192 8.56 12.35 9.53
N LEU A 193 7.96 11.17 9.38
CA LEU A 193 6.61 11.04 8.80
C LEU A 193 5.49 11.53 9.73
N LEU A 194 5.76 11.75 11.02
CA LEU A 194 4.78 12.23 12.00
C LEU A 194 4.78 13.77 12.14
N GLU A 195 5.74 14.45 11.53
CA GLU A 195 5.91 15.91 11.46
C GLU A 195 5.21 16.52 10.22
#